data_AF-A0A432Q1I3-F1
#
_entry.id   AF-A0A432Q1I3-F1
#
_cell.length_a   1.000
_cell.length_b   1.000
_cell.length_c   1.000
_cell.angle_alpha   90.00
_cell.angle_beta   90.00
_cell.angle_gamma   90.00
#
_symmetry.space_group_name_H-M   'P 1'
#
loop_
_entity.id
_entity.type
_entity.pdbx_description
1 polymer ?
#
loop_
_entity_poly.entity_id
_entity_poly.type
_entity_poly.pdbx_seq_one_letter_code
_entity_poly.pdbx_strand_id
1 'polypeptide(L)'
;MAVLTDDIKKDIALIYVGVFGRAPEGEGLNYWVEQFQANNWSLRELAENMYIAALEYPGYENLSDPKNLVEAVYQNVLGKTSFADYDGDGVIDNDWWVDQINKGLVTPGKLIADILYAAITQYSDDPATKTLLNRAEVAVYAAEKMPKADINGDNVPDFDVFKEFIANVTDDPNTVQQAMQQVDEYINKGQEFTLTTQVDEIVGTPKNDVINAVVSSQSSENTLNPDDKIDGGDGTDTINITVKGNFNGFSNTGYLKNVEVINLTNESVIPRTFSAKGIEGAQKYVIDASKAAINLSDLGDLNAEIYLKNQKSGTFGILRKWCNRWNFR
;
A
#
# COMPACT_ATOMS: atom_id res chain seq x y z
N MET A 1 -34.59 -0.57 9.07
CA MET A 1 -33.86 -1.35 8.05
C MET A 1 -32.66 -1.95 8.73
N ALA A 2 -32.41 -3.25 8.54
CA ALA A 2 -31.37 -3.96 9.27
C ALA A 2 -29.97 -3.70 8.69
N VAL A 3 -29.81 -3.66 7.37
CA VAL A 3 -28.51 -3.54 6.67
C VAL A 3 -28.70 -2.85 5.30
N LEU A 4 -27.64 -2.24 4.77
CA LEU A 4 -27.55 -1.62 3.42
C LEU A 4 -27.10 -2.62 2.37
N THR A 5 -26.19 -3.52 2.74
CA THR A 5 -25.66 -4.59 1.90
C THR A 5 -25.91 -5.95 2.57
N ASP A 6 -25.54 -7.04 1.90
CA ASP A 6 -25.60 -8.38 2.50
C ASP A 6 -24.44 -8.67 3.48
N ASP A 7 -23.58 -7.67 3.75
CA ASP A 7 -22.43 -7.77 4.65
C ASP A 7 -22.37 -6.59 5.65
N ILE A 8 -22.61 -6.88 6.92
CA ILE A 8 -22.58 -5.88 8.00
C ILE A 8 -21.21 -5.20 8.14
N LYS A 9 -20.10 -5.89 7.83
CA LYS A 9 -18.77 -5.26 7.87
C LYS A 9 -18.67 -4.18 6.80
N LYS A 10 -19.20 -4.45 5.61
CA LYS A 10 -19.24 -3.47 4.51
C LYS A 10 -20.13 -2.29 4.86
N ASP A 11 -21.26 -2.52 5.53
CA ASP A 11 -22.14 -1.43 6.01
C ASP A 11 -21.47 -0.53 7.05
N ILE A 12 -20.73 -1.10 7.99
CA ILE A 12 -19.94 -0.34 8.96
C ILE A 12 -18.83 0.41 8.24
N ALA A 13 -18.12 -0.23 7.30
CA ALA A 13 -17.10 0.42 6.49
C ALA A 13 -17.68 1.59 5.66
N LEU A 14 -18.91 1.48 5.16
CA LEU A 14 -19.62 2.57 4.48
C LEU A 14 -19.83 3.78 5.39
N ILE A 15 -20.13 3.57 6.68
CA ILE A 15 -20.23 4.66 7.67
C ILE A 15 -18.85 5.25 7.95
N TYR A 16 -17.80 4.43 8.11
CA TYR A 16 -16.43 4.92 8.30
C TYR A 16 -15.97 5.80 7.12
N VAL A 17 -16.13 5.31 5.89
CA VAL A 17 -15.78 6.04 4.68
C VAL A 17 -16.66 7.28 4.55
N GLY A 18 -17.97 7.14 4.69
CA GLY A 18 -18.95 8.20 4.46
C GLY A 18 -18.90 9.34 5.48
N VAL A 19 -18.56 9.06 6.74
CA VAL A 19 -18.53 10.10 7.78
C VAL A 19 -17.11 10.57 8.06
N PHE A 20 -16.17 9.63 8.17
CA PHE A 20 -14.82 9.91 8.68
C PHE A 20 -13.76 10.03 7.59
N GLY A 21 -14.11 9.70 6.34
CA GLY A 21 -13.21 9.77 5.19
C GLY A 21 -12.02 8.82 5.31
N ARG A 22 -12.14 7.71 6.07
CA ARG A 22 -11.07 6.73 6.29
C ARG A 22 -11.58 5.30 6.32
N ALA A 23 -10.69 4.35 6.10
CA ALA A 23 -10.93 2.96 6.44
C ALA A 23 -10.98 2.76 7.98
N PRO A 24 -11.73 1.75 8.48
CA PRO A 24 -11.57 1.29 9.84
C PRO A 24 -10.32 0.43 10.00
N GLU A 25 -9.79 0.43 11.21
CA GLU A 25 -8.92 -0.61 11.74
C GLU A 25 -9.74 -1.84 12.17
N GLY A 26 -9.08 -3.01 12.25
CA GLY A 26 -9.75 -4.28 12.55
C GLY A 26 -10.48 -4.31 13.89
N GLU A 27 -9.86 -3.79 14.96
CA GLU A 27 -10.48 -3.70 16.30
C GLU A 27 -11.75 -2.83 16.27
N GLY A 28 -11.70 -1.67 15.61
CA GLY A 28 -12.84 -0.78 15.45
C GLY A 28 -13.97 -1.40 14.64
N LEU A 29 -13.66 -1.98 13.48
CA LEU A 29 -14.65 -2.68 12.65
C LEU A 29 -15.37 -3.79 13.43
N ASN A 30 -14.60 -4.64 14.12
CA ASN A 30 -15.15 -5.75 14.89
C ASN A 30 -15.98 -5.26 16.08
N TYR A 31 -15.53 -4.22 16.78
CA TYR A 31 -16.28 -3.61 17.88
C TYR A 31 -17.68 -3.18 17.42
N TRP A 32 -17.79 -2.47 16.29
CA TRP A 32 -19.09 -2.02 15.79
C TRP A 32 -19.98 -3.16 15.31
N VAL A 33 -19.40 -4.23 14.73
CA VAL A 33 -20.15 -5.45 14.41
C VAL A 33 -20.76 -6.05 15.68
N GLU A 34 -19.97 -6.18 16.75
CA GLU A 34 -20.43 -6.71 18.03
C GLU A 34 -21.53 -5.83 18.65
N GLN A 35 -21.34 -4.51 18.65
CA GLN A 35 -22.34 -3.56 19.19
C GLN A 35 -23.65 -3.61 18.40
N PHE A 36 -23.58 -3.65 17.08
CA PHE A 36 -24.75 -3.76 16.21
C PHE A 36 -25.58 -5.01 16.54
N GLN A 37 -24.92 -6.17 16.65
CA GLN A 37 -25.58 -7.45 16.93
C GLN A 37 -26.12 -7.52 18.36
N ALA A 38 -25.32 -7.12 19.35
CA ALA A 38 -25.68 -7.22 20.77
C ALA A 38 -26.89 -6.35 21.12
N ASN A 39 -27.02 -5.18 20.50
CA ASN A 39 -28.09 -4.23 20.78
C ASN A 39 -29.26 -4.32 19.78
N ASN A 40 -29.15 -5.16 18.75
CA ASN A 40 -30.14 -5.27 17.67
C ASN A 40 -30.51 -3.90 17.08
N TRP A 41 -29.50 -3.08 16.84
CA TRP A 41 -29.66 -1.72 16.33
C TRP A 41 -30.14 -1.72 14.88
N SER A 42 -30.90 -0.69 14.53
CA SER A 42 -31.06 -0.28 13.14
C SER A 42 -29.79 0.41 12.63
N LEU A 43 -29.65 0.52 11.31
CA LEU A 43 -28.56 1.30 10.70
C LEU A 43 -28.47 2.75 11.22
N ARG A 44 -29.63 3.38 11.50
CA ARG A 44 -29.68 4.74 12.04
C ARG A 44 -29.09 4.83 13.44
N GLU A 45 -29.41 3.87 14.30
CA GLU A 45 -28.86 3.79 15.65
C GLU A 45 -27.37 3.45 15.62
N LEU A 46 -26.94 2.56 14.73
CA LEU A 46 -25.53 2.27 14.51
C LEU A 46 -24.77 3.54 14.09
N ALA A 47 -25.23 4.23 13.04
CA ALA A 47 -24.61 5.46 12.56
C ALA A 47 -24.58 6.57 13.62
N GLU A 48 -25.65 6.70 14.42
CA GLU A 48 -25.70 7.66 15.54
C GLU A 48 -24.62 7.37 16.58
N ASN A 49 -24.51 6.11 17.03
CA ASN A 49 -23.53 5.72 18.04
C ASN A 49 -22.09 5.81 17.52
N MET A 50 -21.85 5.45 16.26
CA MET A 50 -20.56 5.62 15.59
C MET A 50 -20.17 7.09 15.51
N TYR A 51 -21.10 7.97 15.10
CA TYR A 51 -20.89 9.40 15.05
C TYR A 51 -20.56 9.97 16.43
N ILE A 52 -21.33 9.62 17.47
CA ILE A 52 -21.08 10.09 18.84
C ILE A 52 -19.70 9.66 19.33
N ALA A 53 -19.33 8.39 19.11
CA ALA A 53 -18.01 7.90 19.50
C ALA A 53 -16.87 8.61 18.76
N ALA A 54 -17.08 8.97 17.49
CA ALA A 54 -16.08 9.68 16.70
C ALA A 54 -15.77 11.07 17.24
N LEU A 55 -16.74 11.76 17.85
CA LEU A 55 -16.52 13.10 18.43
C LEU A 55 -15.50 13.11 19.58
N GLU A 56 -15.18 11.96 20.15
CA GLU A 56 -14.17 11.81 21.22
C GLU A 56 -12.74 11.66 20.65
N TYR A 57 -12.58 11.52 19.33
CA TYR A 57 -11.28 11.34 18.68
C TYR A 57 -10.72 12.65 18.12
N PRO A 58 -9.41 12.92 18.31
CA PRO A 58 -8.72 14.05 17.71
C PRO A 58 -8.95 14.17 16.20
N GLY A 59 -9.45 15.33 15.77
CA GLY A 59 -9.70 15.66 14.37
C GLY A 59 -11.14 15.43 13.90
N TYR A 60 -12.01 14.88 14.75
CA TYR A 60 -13.43 14.64 14.44
C TYR A 60 -14.39 15.45 15.33
N GLU A 61 -13.89 16.21 16.31
CA GLU A 61 -14.71 17.00 17.23
C GLU A 61 -15.49 18.11 16.50
N ASN A 62 -14.95 18.60 15.38
CA ASN A 62 -15.60 19.59 14.53
C ASN A 62 -16.87 19.06 13.84
N LEU A 63 -17.06 17.74 13.74
CA LEU A 63 -18.29 17.14 13.22
C LEU A 63 -19.50 17.37 14.14
N SER A 64 -19.27 17.84 15.38
CA SER A 64 -20.33 18.31 16.28
C SER A 64 -21.10 19.51 15.72
N ASP A 65 -20.50 20.27 14.81
CA ASP A 65 -21.18 21.30 14.03
C ASP A 65 -21.97 20.63 12.89
N PRO A 66 -23.31 20.78 12.85
CA PRO A 66 -24.15 20.16 11.81
C PRO A 66 -23.69 20.51 10.38
N LYS A 67 -23.12 21.69 10.17
CA LYS A 67 -22.60 22.10 8.87
C LYS A 67 -21.41 21.26 8.46
N ASN A 68 -20.44 21.08 9.35
CA ASN A 68 -19.25 20.27 9.08
C ASN A 68 -19.61 18.79 8.87
N LEU A 69 -20.57 18.26 9.64
CA LEU A 69 -21.07 16.90 9.45
C LEU A 69 -21.70 16.72 8.06
N VAL A 70 -22.62 17.60 7.68
CA VAL A 70 -23.29 17.52 6.37
C VAL A 70 -22.28 17.66 5.24
N GLU A 71 -21.36 18.63 5.33
CA GLU A 71 -20.26 18.78 4.36
C GLU A 71 -19.43 17.50 4.22
N ALA A 72 -19.01 16.90 5.33
CA ALA A 72 -18.22 15.67 5.31
C ALA A 72 -18.96 14.50 4.66
N VAL A 73 -20.24 14.29 5.02
CA VAL A 73 -21.05 13.21 4.46
C VAL A 73 -21.29 13.40 2.96
N TYR A 74 -21.65 14.60 2.52
CA TYR A 74 -21.84 14.88 1.08
C TYR A 74 -20.54 14.73 0.30
N GLN A 75 -19.42 15.17 0.85
CA GLN A 75 -18.12 15.04 0.21
C GLN A 75 -17.73 13.57 0.05
N ASN A 76 -17.84 12.78 1.10
CA ASN A 76 -17.35 11.41 1.13
C ASN A 76 -18.28 10.43 0.40
N VAL A 77 -19.59 10.64 0.48
CA VAL A 77 -20.60 9.75 -0.11
C VAL A 77 -20.93 10.14 -1.55
N LEU A 78 -21.03 11.45 -1.83
CA LEU A 78 -21.53 11.95 -3.12
C LEU A 78 -20.45 12.66 -3.95
N GLY A 79 -19.24 12.89 -3.40
CA GLY A 79 -18.18 13.64 -4.07
C GLY A 79 -18.49 15.14 -4.19
N LYS A 80 -19.39 15.68 -3.35
CA LYS A 80 -19.91 17.05 -3.46
C LYS A 80 -19.35 17.94 -2.35
N THR A 81 -18.60 18.97 -2.72
CA THR A 81 -17.95 19.92 -1.78
C THR A 81 -18.77 21.17 -1.47
N SER A 82 -19.85 21.46 -2.20
CA SER A 82 -20.49 22.79 -2.16
C SER A 82 -21.98 22.74 -1.87
N PHE A 83 -22.41 23.66 -1.00
CA PHE A 83 -23.79 24.15 -0.81
C PHE A 83 -24.39 24.78 -2.08
N ALA A 84 -23.82 24.55 -3.26
CA ALA A 84 -24.25 25.16 -4.51
C ALA A 84 -24.75 24.13 -5.52
N ASP A 85 -24.92 22.87 -5.11
CA ASP A 85 -25.54 21.86 -5.97
C ASP A 85 -27.05 22.09 -5.98
N TYR A 86 -27.45 22.98 -6.87
CA TYR A 86 -28.83 23.24 -7.24
C TYR A 86 -29.41 21.95 -7.81
N ASP A 87 -30.33 21.31 -7.08
CA ASP A 87 -31.37 20.59 -7.80
C ASP A 87 -32.12 21.61 -8.67
N GLY A 88 -32.74 21.17 -9.75
CA GLY A 88 -33.42 22.08 -10.70
C GLY A 88 -34.57 22.91 -10.10
N ASP A 89 -34.80 22.87 -8.78
CA ASP A 89 -35.85 23.60 -8.05
C ASP A 89 -35.35 24.78 -7.20
N GLY A 90 -34.04 24.91 -6.99
CA GLY A 90 -33.46 26.09 -6.32
C GLY A 90 -33.16 25.93 -4.83
N VAL A 91 -33.25 24.73 -4.27
CA VAL A 91 -32.94 24.47 -2.85
C VAL A 91 -31.51 23.94 -2.70
N ILE A 92 -30.79 24.54 -1.76
CA ILE A 92 -29.49 24.03 -1.30
C ILE A 92 -29.78 22.86 -0.34
N ASP A 93 -29.64 21.62 -0.80
CA ASP A 93 -30.00 20.41 -0.02
C ASP A 93 -29.18 20.27 1.29
N ASN A 94 -27.91 20.70 1.28
CA ASN A 94 -27.08 20.72 2.49
C ASN A 94 -27.66 21.62 3.60
N ASP A 95 -28.25 22.78 3.25
CA ASP A 95 -28.83 23.71 4.22
C ASP A 95 -30.10 23.14 4.86
N TRP A 96 -30.86 22.32 4.12
CA TRP A 96 -32.04 21.66 4.66
C TRP A 96 -31.67 20.67 5.77
N TRP A 97 -30.68 19.81 5.54
CA TRP A 97 -30.21 18.86 6.56
C TRP A 97 -29.65 19.56 7.80
N VAL A 98 -28.86 20.63 7.60
CA VAL A 98 -28.36 21.47 8.69
C VAL A 98 -29.51 22.06 9.51
N ASP A 99 -30.55 22.61 8.86
CA ASP A 99 -31.74 23.14 9.52
C ASP A 99 -32.53 22.06 10.28
N GLN A 100 -32.68 20.86 9.70
CA GLN A 100 -33.38 19.75 10.38
C GLN A 100 -32.66 19.29 11.64
N ILE A 101 -31.32 19.22 11.61
CA ILE A 101 -30.50 18.87 12.77
C ILE A 101 -30.60 19.97 13.83
N ASN A 102 -30.46 21.24 13.45
CA ASN A 102 -30.55 22.38 14.37
C ASN A 102 -31.93 22.49 15.06
N LYS A 103 -33.00 22.09 14.37
CA LYS A 103 -34.37 22.03 14.95
C LYS A 103 -34.62 20.78 15.79
N GLY A 104 -33.67 19.83 15.84
CA GLY A 104 -33.82 18.55 16.53
C GLY A 104 -34.83 17.61 15.87
N LEU A 105 -35.18 17.84 14.59
CA LEU A 105 -36.14 17.03 13.83
C LEU A 105 -35.47 15.79 13.21
N VAL A 106 -34.16 15.86 12.98
CA VAL A 106 -33.33 14.78 12.43
C VAL A 106 -32.10 14.63 13.31
N THR A 107 -31.71 13.39 13.62
CA THR A 107 -30.44 13.11 14.29
C THR A 107 -29.31 12.92 13.26
N PRO A 108 -28.04 13.17 13.63
CA PRO A 108 -26.87 12.87 12.81
C PRO A 108 -26.88 11.47 12.18
N GLY A 109 -27.17 10.43 12.97
CA GLY A 109 -27.25 9.05 12.50
C GLY A 109 -28.37 8.82 11.49
N LYS A 110 -29.50 9.54 11.61
CA LYS A 110 -30.56 9.51 10.60
C LYS A 110 -30.10 10.14 9.28
N LEU A 111 -29.43 11.30 9.31
CA LEU A 111 -28.84 11.93 8.13
C LEU A 111 -27.90 10.95 7.40
N ILE A 112 -26.92 10.42 8.13
CA ILE A 112 -25.89 9.51 7.59
C ILE A 112 -26.53 8.30 6.93
N ALA A 113 -27.42 7.61 7.67
CA ALA A 113 -28.06 6.40 7.19
C ALA A 113 -28.98 6.64 5.98
N ASP A 114 -29.70 7.77 5.95
CA ASP A 114 -30.63 8.06 4.85
C ASP A 114 -29.87 8.45 3.57
N ILE A 115 -28.76 9.19 3.66
CA ILE A 115 -27.90 9.51 2.51
C ILE A 115 -27.26 8.24 1.96
N LEU A 116 -26.67 7.40 2.83
CA LEU A 116 -26.08 6.12 2.41
C LEU A 116 -27.13 5.21 1.75
N TYR A 117 -28.32 5.12 2.34
CA TYR A 117 -29.41 4.34 1.79
C TYR A 117 -29.84 4.83 0.41
N ALA A 118 -30.02 6.15 0.25
CA ALA A 118 -30.38 6.73 -1.04
C ALA A 118 -29.31 6.44 -2.10
N ALA A 119 -28.04 6.71 -1.79
CA ALA A 119 -26.92 6.45 -2.70
C ALA A 119 -26.94 4.99 -3.19
N ILE A 120 -27.00 4.03 -2.26
CA ILE A 120 -26.86 2.60 -2.56
C ILE A 120 -28.11 2.01 -3.25
N THR A 121 -29.31 2.42 -2.85
CA THR A 121 -30.55 1.76 -3.32
C THR A 121 -31.27 2.48 -4.45
N GLN A 122 -31.08 3.80 -4.57
CA GLN A 122 -31.76 4.62 -5.60
C GLN A 122 -30.78 5.07 -6.68
N TYR A 123 -29.50 5.23 -6.34
CA TYR A 123 -28.46 5.75 -7.23
C TYR A 123 -27.28 4.77 -7.35
N SER A 124 -27.56 3.46 -7.39
CA SER A 124 -26.54 2.39 -7.43
C SER A 124 -25.57 2.49 -8.61
N ASP A 125 -26.02 3.08 -9.72
CA ASP A 125 -25.22 3.24 -10.93
C ASP A 125 -24.38 4.52 -10.97
N ASP A 126 -24.59 5.44 -10.03
CA ASP A 126 -23.87 6.71 -9.96
C ASP A 126 -22.38 6.48 -9.68
N PRO A 127 -21.46 7.19 -10.38
CA PRO A 127 -20.02 7.08 -10.14
C PRO A 127 -19.60 7.33 -8.69
N ALA A 128 -20.26 8.24 -7.97
CA ALA A 128 -19.98 8.50 -6.56
C ALA A 128 -20.39 7.30 -5.68
N THR A 129 -21.56 6.70 -5.95
CA THR A 129 -21.97 5.46 -5.25
C THR A 129 -21.01 4.31 -5.49
N LYS A 130 -20.57 4.12 -6.74
CA LYS A 130 -19.57 3.08 -7.09
C LYS A 130 -18.23 3.34 -6.40
N THR A 131 -17.78 4.60 -6.38
CA THR A 131 -16.58 5.02 -5.65
C THR A 131 -16.71 4.72 -4.15
N LEU A 132 -17.84 5.05 -3.53
CA LEU A 132 -18.11 4.77 -2.11
C LEU A 132 -18.06 3.26 -1.82
N LEU A 133 -18.70 2.43 -2.65
CA LEU A 133 -18.71 0.97 -2.49
C LEU A 133 -17.32 0.36 -2.67
N ASN A 134 -16.54 0.85 -3.63
CA ASN A 134 -15.15 0.45 -3.86
C ASN A 134 -14.26 0.85 -2.67
N ARG A 135 -14.42 2.07 -2.14
CA ARG A 135 -13.73 2.52 -0.93
C ARG A 135 -14.08 1.66 0.28
N ALA A 136 -15.36 1.30 0.45
CA ALA A 136 -15.79 0.41 1.53
C ALA A 136 -15.19 -0.99 1.42
N GLU A 137 -15.02 -1.52 0.20
CA GLU A 137 -14.36 -2.81 -0.03
C GLU A 137 -12.87 -2.78 0.36
N VAL A 138 -12.13 -1.76 -0.07
CA VAL A 138 -10.74 -1.54 0.35
C VAL A 138 -10.65 -1.32 1.86
N ALA A 139 -11.62 -0.60 2.44
CA ALA A 139 -11.67 -0.34 3.87
C ALA A 139 -11.85 -1.61 4.70
N VAL A 140 -12.70 -2.55 4.28
CA VAL A 140 -12.82 -3.87 4.92
C VAL A 140 -11.50 -4.64 4.78
N TYR A 141 -10.88 -4.64 3.60
CA TYR A 141 -9.58 -5.30 3.40
C TYR A 141 -8.49 -4.75 4.32
N ALA A 142 -8.38 -3.42 4.44
CA ALA A 142 -7.45 -2.77 5.35
C ALA A 142 -7.68 -3.20 6.80
N ALA A 143 -8.94 -3.23 7.26
CA ALA A 143 -9.28 -3.66 8.61
C ALA A 143 -8.89 -5.12 8.90
N GLU A 144 -9.03 -6.02 7.92
CA GLU A 144 -8.64 -7.43 8.05
C GLU A 144 -7.12 -7.62 8.15
N LYS A 145 -6.35 -6.76 7.49
CA LYS A 145 -4.88 -6.79 7.50
C LYS A 145 -4.27 -6.04 8.69
N MET A 146 -4.97 -5.03 9.19
CA MET A 146 -4.44 -4.07 10.16
C MET A 146 -5.34 -4.02 11.39
N PRO A 147 -5.06 -4.85 12.42
CA PRO A 147 -5.95 -4.99 13.56
C PRO A 147 -6.05 -3.72 14.40
N LYS A 148 -4.98 -2.92 14.45
CA LYS A 148 -4.87 -1.76 15.35
C LYS A 148 -4.70 -0.46 14.57
N ALA A 149 -5.20 0.63 15.16
CA ALA A 149 -4.99 1.97 14.63
C ALA A 149 -3.55 2.47 14.84
N ASP A 150 -2.89 2.06 15.92
CA ASP A 150 -1.44 2.27 16.12
C ASP A 150 -0.69 1.12 15.43
N ILE A 151 -0.11 1.43 14.27
CA ILE A 151 0.55 0.47 13.40
C ILE A 151 2.05 0.41 13.72
N ASN A 152 2.62 1.52 14.18
CA ASN A 152 4.05 1.67 14.39
C ASN A 152 4.49 1.36 15.85
N GLY A 153 3.54 1.27 16.78
CA GLY A 153 3.75 0.94 18.19
C GLY A 153 4.11 2.11 19.10
N ASP A 154 3.89 3.35 18.68
CA ASP A 154 4.21 4.57 19.44
C ASP A 154 3.08 5.02 20.39
N ASN A 155 1.96 4.28 20.43
CA ASN A 155 0.72 4.59 21.15
C ASN A 155 -0.04 5.80 20.59
N VAL A 156 0.16 6.15 19.32
CA VAL A 156 -0.60 7.17 18.60
C VAL A 156 -1.36 6.49 17.45
N PRO A 157 -2.69 6.69 17.32
CA PRO A 157 -3.42 6.19 16.17
C PRO A 157 -2.94 6.80 14.84
N ASP A 158 -2.56 5.96 13.89
CA ASP A 158 -2.09 6.32 12.54
C ASP A 158 -3.28 6.52 11.56
N PHE A 159 -4.31 7.28 11.95
CA PHE A 159 -5.54 7.41 11.14
C PHE A 159 -5.32 7.98 9.74
N ASP A 160 -4.25 8.75 9.51
CA ASP A 160 -3.93 9.27 8.18
C ASP A 160 -3.55 8.15 7.20
N VAL A 161 -2.91 7.07 7.67
CA VAL A 161 -2.61 5.88 6.85
C VAL A 161 -3.91 5.24 6.36
N PHE A 162 -4.92 5.13 7.23
CA PHE A 162 -6.23 4.59 6.87
C PHE A 162 -7.03 5.50 5.92
N LYS A 163 -6.77 6.82 5.91
CA LYS A 163 -7.31 7.74 4.90
C LYS A 163 -6.64 7.52 3.55
N GLU A 164 -5.31 7.37 3.55
CA GLU A 164 -4.52 7.20 2.32
C GLU A 164 -4.93 5.96 1.53
N PHE A 165 -5.23 4.84 2.19
CA PHE A 165 -5.65 3.61 1.50
C PHE A 165 -6.88 3.76 0.61
N ILE A 166 -7.80 4.68 0.94
CA ILE A 166 -9.05 4.86 0.18
C ILE A 166 -9.05 6.13 -0.67
N ALA A 167 -8.03 6.99 -0.54
CA ALA A 167 -8.01 8.32 -1.13
C ALA A 167 -8.10 8.29 -2.67
N ASN A 168 -7.33 7.39 -3.29
CA ASN A 168 -7.23 7.25 -4.75
C ASN A 168 -8.19 6.22 -5.35
N VAL A 169 -9.06 5.62 -4.54
CA VAL A 169 -10.08 4.68 -5.01
C VAL A 169 -11.20 5.45 -5.68
N THR A 170 -11.55 5.05 -6.90
CA THR A 170 -12.61 5.64 -7.74
C THR A 170 -13.65 4.58 -8.13
N ASP A 171 -14.52 4.89 -9.09
CA ASP A 171 -15.46 3.94 -9.68
C ASP A 171 -14.82 2.92 -10.65
N ASP A 172 -13.51 3.06 -10.95
CA ASP A 172 -12.74 2.07 -11.71
C ASP A 172 -12.29 0.90 -10.81
N PRO A 173 -12.71 -0.35 -11.07
CA PRO A 173 -12.30 -1.52 -10.30
C PRO A 173 -10.79 -1.74 -10.21
N ASN A 174 -9.99 -1.23 -11.15
CA ASN A 174 -8.53 -1.33 -11.08
C ASN A 174 -7.96 -0.55 -9.89
N THR A 175 -8.60 0.55 -9.49
CA THR A 175 -8.15 1.35 -8.34
C THR A 175 -8.33 0.60 -7.01
N VAL A 176 -9.31 -0.30 -6.92
CA VAL A 176 -9.49 -1.20 -5.77
C VAL A 176 -8.29 -2.12 -5.63
N GLN A 177 -7.85 -2.74 -6.72
CA GLN A 177 -6.70 -3.66 -6.71
C GLN A 177 -5.41 -2.93 -6.36
N GLN A 178 -5.20 -1.72 -6.90
CA GLN A 178 -4.04 -0.88 -6.56
C GLN A 178 -4.04 -0.49 -5.08
N ALA A 179 -5.20 -0.15 -4.52
CA ALA A 179 -5.32 0.21 -3.12
C ALA A 179 -5.11 -1.00 -2.18
N MET A 180 -5.63 -2.17 -2.52
CA MET A 180 -5.34 -3.41 -1.77
C MET A 180 -3.85 -3.76 -1.82
N GLN A 181 -3.19 -3.57 -2.98
CA GLN A 181 -1.75 -3.73 -3.09
C GLN A 181 -1.01 -2.71 -2.22
N GLN A 182 -1.47 -1.45 -2.16
CA GLN A 182 -0.88 -0.44 -1.26
C GLN A 182 -0.98 -0.85 0.22
N VAL A 183 -2.10 -1.45 0.65
CA VAL A 183 -2.24 -2.02 2.00
C VAL A 183 -1.22 -3.14 2.22
N ASP A 184 -1.11 -4.08 1.29
CA ASP A 184 -0.19 -5.21 1.41
C ASP A 184 1.29 -4.77 1.40
N GLU A 185 1.65 -3.79 0.57
CA GLU A 185 2.98 -3.20 0.55
C GLU A 185 3.30 -2.50 1.88
N TYR A 186 2.33 -1.80 2.47
CA TYR A 186 2.52 -1.13 3.74
C TYR A 186 2.77 -2.13 4.88
N ILE A 187 1.95 -3.17 5.02
CA ILE A 187 2.10 -4.15 6.11
C ILE A 187 3.37 -4.98 5.97
N ASN A 188 3.77 -5.29 4.74
CA ASN A 188 4.96 -6.07 4.45
C ASN A 188 6.22 -5.22 4.28
N LYS A 189 6.14 -3.89 4.46
CA LYS A 189 7.30 -3.02 4.38
C LYS A 189 8.31 -3.35 5.48
N GLY A 190 9.50 -3.77 5.07
CA GLY A 190 10.64 -4.03 5.93
C GLY A 190 11.52 -2.81 6.14
N GLN A 191 12.75 -3.07 6.57
CA GLN A 191 13.78 -2.08 6.81
C GLN A 191 14.57 -1.76 5.53
N GLU A 192 15.12 -0.55 5.50
CA GLU A 192 16.06 -0.14 4.48
C GLU A 192 17.49 -0.16 5.03
N PHE A 193 18.37 -0.93 4.38
CA PHE A 193 19.78 -1.04 4.70
C PHE A 193 20.60 -0.38 3.61
N THR A 194 21.64 0.36 4.00
CA THR A 194 22.63 0.91 3.06
C THR A 194 23.99 0.32 3.41
N LEU A 195 24.57 -0.42 2.46
CA LEU A 195 25.91 -1.00 2.64
C LEU A 195 26.97 0.10 2.74
N THR A 196 28.04 -0.21 3.45
CA THR A 196 29.16 0.70 3.68
C THR A 196 30.38 0.27 2.86
N THR A 197 31.46 1.07 2.87
CA THR A 197 32.72 0.66 2.22
C THR A 197 33.50 -0.39 3.02
N GLN A 198 33.07 -0.69 4.25
CA GLN A 198 33.61 -1.77 5.05
C GLN A 198 32.92 -3.08 4.72
N VAL A 199 33.44 -4.20 5.24
CA VAL A 199 32.74 -5.48 5.15
C VAL A 199 31.48 -5.41 6.02
N ASP A 200 30.34 -5.64 5.40
CA ASP A 200 29.03 -5.57 6.06
C ASP A 200 28.51 -6.98 6.44
N GLU A 201 27.78 -7.04 7.55
CA GLU A 201 27.00 -8.22 7.96
C GLU A 201 25.56 -7.78 8.22
N ILE A 202 24.70 -8.01 7.24
CA ILE A 202 23.28 -7.65 7.25
C ILE A 202 22.45 -8.91 7.46
N VAL A 203 21.55 -8.83 8.44
CA VAL A 203 20.46 -9.78 8.64
C VAL A 203 19.18 -8.96 8.64
N GLY A 204 18.35 -9.22 7.64
CA GLY A 204 17.07 -8.56 7.46
C GLY A 204 16.01 -8.99 8.47
N THR A 205 14.85 -8.38 8.34
CA THR A 205 13.64 -8.63 9.09
C THR A 205 12.80 -9.72 8.43
N PRO A 206 11.70 -10.17 9.04
CA PRO A 206 10.74 -11.06 8.36
C PRO A 206 9.82 -10.36 7.33
N LYS A 207 10.13 -9.12 6.96
CA LYS A 207 9.34 -8.27 6.06
C LYS A 207 10.20 -7.90 4.85
N ASN A 208 9.57 -7.35 3.81
CA ASN A 208 10.22 -6.99 2.55
C ASN A 208 11.23 -5.85 2.77
N ASP A 209 12.48 -6.21 2.95
CA ASP A 209 13.58 -5.30 3.16
C ASP A 209 14.16 -4.79 1.84
N VAL A 210 14.79 -3.61 1.92
CA VAL A 210 15.49 -2.99 0.81
C VAL A 210 16.95 -2.79 1.18
N ILE A 211 17.86 -3.39 0.42
CA ILE A 211 19.30 -3.21 0.57
C ILE A 211 19.82 -2.34 -0.57
N ASN A 212 20.57 -1.29 -0.26
CA ASN A 212 21.19 -0.41 -1.26
C ASN A 212 22.71 -0.59 -1.28
N ALA A 213 23.26 -0.79 -2.47
CA ALA A 213 24.67 -1.06 -2.66
C ALA A 213 25.24 -0.42 -3.94
N VAL A 214 26.56 -0.26 -3.97
CA VAL A 214 27.31 0.27 -5.11
C VAL A 214 28.48 -0.66 -5.42
N VAL A 215 28.58 -1.07 -6.68
CA VAL A 215 29.78 -1.72 -7.20
C VAL A 215 30.61 -0.67 -7.94
N SER A 216 31.85 -0.44 -7.50
CA SER A 216 32.75 0.54 -8.10
C SER A 216 34.20 0.06 -8.13
N SER A 217 34.97 0.50 -9.12
CA SER A 217 36.43 0.33 -9.11
C SER A 217 37.12 1.29 -8.14
N GLN A 218 36.41 2.31 -7.67
CA GLN A 218 36.90 3.25 -6.67
C GLN A 218 36.50 2.78 -5.28
N SER A 219 37.49 2.43 -4.46
CA SER A 219 37.27 1.86 -3.13
C SER A 219 36.47 2.77 -2.19
N SER A 220 36.55 4.09 -2.35
CA SER A 220 35.76 5.04 -1.55
C SER A 220 34.27 5.06 -1.91
N GLU A 221 33.87 4.42 -3.02
CA GLU A 221 32.48 4.32 -3.47
C GLU A 221 31.96 2.88 -3.47
N ASN A 222 32.84 1.88 -3.44
CA ASN A 222 32.43 0.48 -3.50
C ASN A 222 31.86 0.05 -2.15
N THR A 223 30.58 -0.26 -2.11
CA THR A 223 29.91 -0.75 -0.90
C THR A 223 29.48 -2.21 -0.99
N LEU A 224 29.41 -2.80 -2.18
CA LEU A 224 29.28 -4.25 -2.31
C LEU A 224 30.66 -4.89 -2.42
N ASN A 225 31.17 -5.38 -1.29
CA ASN A 225 32.45 -6.06 -1.19
C ASN A 225 32.28 -7.57 -1.34
N PRO A 226 33.30 -8.29 -1.87
CA PRO A 226 33.22 -9.75 -2.00
C PRO A 226 33.05 -10.50 -0.67
N ASP A 227 33.38 -9.88 0.46
CA ASP A 227 33.32 -10.48 1.79
C ASP A 227 32.05 -10.11 2.59
N ASP A 228 31.16 -9.28 2.04
CA ASP A 228 29.90 -8.94 2.69
C ASP A 228 29.02 -10.16 2.88
N LYS A 229 28.29 -10.19 3.99
CA LYS A 229 27.34 -11.24 4.34
C LYS A 229 25.96 -10.64 4.43
N ILE A 230 25.14 -10.90 3.44
CA ILE A 230 23.81 -10.30 3.32
C ILE A 230 22.79 -11.43 3.30
N ASP A 231 21.94 -11.43 4.33
CA ASP A 231 20.79 -12.31 4.48
C ASP A 231 19.54 -11.43 4.56
N GLY A 232 18.68 -11.45 3.54
CA GLY A 232 17.46 -10.63 3.53
C GLY A 232 16.40 -11.06 4.55
N GLY A 233 16.47 -12.31 5.04
CA GLY A 233 15.52 -12.83 6.02
C GLY A 233 14.33 -13.53 5.37
N ASP A 234 13.15 -13.40 5.97
CA ASP A 234 11.89 -13.85 5.37
C ASP A 234 11.24 -12.65 4.68
N GLY A 235 10.43 -12.88 3.65
CA GLY A 235 9.78 -11.80 2.91
C GLY A 235 10.10 -11.87 1.43
N THR A 236 9.85 -10.78 0.72
CA THR A 236 10.35 -10.57 -0.64
C THR A 236 11.33 -9.42 -0.63
N ASP A 237 12.60 -9.75 -0.51
CA ASP A 237 13.65 -8.77 -0.28
C ASP A 237 14.26 -8.31 -1.59
N THR A 238 14.66 -7.03 -1.59
CA THR A 238 15.20 -6.37 -2.78
C THR A 238 16.57 -5.79 -2.49
N ILE A 239 17.55 -6.08 -3.35
CA ILE A 239 18.81 -5.32 -3.39
C ILE A 239 18.88 -4.44 -4.62
N ASN A 240 19.15 -3.14 -4.41
CA ASN A 240 19.40 -2.16 -5.44
C ASN A 240 20.90 -1.93 -5.58
N ILE A 241 21.46 -2.26 -6.74
CA ILE A 241 22.90 -2.16 -7.00
C ILE A 241 23.15 -1.16 -8.13
N THR A 242 23.82 -0.07 -7.78
CA THR A 242 24.38 0.87 -8.77
C THR A 242 25.72 0.32 -9.26
N VAL A 243 25.79 -0.03 -10.55
CA VAL A 243 26.93 -0.70 -11.17
C VAL A 243 27.83 0.31 -11.89
N LYS A 244 28.88 0.77 -11.21
CA LYS A 244 29.93 1.65 -11.75
C LYS A 244 31.22 0.91 -12.10
N GLY A 245 31.42 -0.29 -11.57
CA GLY A 245 32.54 -1.20 -11.82
C GLY A 245 32.07 -2.62 -12.17
N ASN A 246 33.01 -3.54 -12.40
CA ASN A 246 32.68 -4.96 -12.57
C ASN A 246 32.61 -5.63 -11.20
N PHE A 247 31.58 -6.46 -10.98
CA PHE A 247 31.49 -7.33 -9.80
C PHE A 247 31.88 -8.76 -10.19
N ASN A 248 32.92 -9.29 -9.54
CA ASN A 248 33.43 -10.63 -9.82
C ASN A 248 32.78 -11.72 -8.97
N GLY A 249 31.75 -11.36 -8.19
CA GLY A 249 31.04 -12.24 -7.28
C GLY A 249 31.64 -12.22 -5.88
N PHE A 250 30.92 -12.85 -4.96
CA PHE A 250 31.36 -13.00 -3.58
C PHE A 250 32.55 -13.97 -3.46
N SER A 251 33.32 -13.78 -2.38
CA SER A 251 34.39 -14.67 -1.95
C SER A 251 33.81 -15.98 -1.42
N ASN A 252 34.61 -16.79 -0.72
CA ASN A 252 34.10 -17.99 -0.05
C ASN A 252 33.53 -17.68 1.35
N THR A 253 33.70 -16.44 1.83
CA THR A 253 33.27 -15.98 3.15
C THR A 253 32.11 -14.98 3.08
N GLY A 254 31.97 -14.27 1.96
CA GLY A 254 30.82 -13.43 1.67
C GLY A 254 29.72 -14.18 0.90
N TYR A 255 28.50 -13.65 0.96
CA TYR A 255 27.32 -14.17 0.29
C TYR A 255 26.19 -13.14 0.20
N LEU A 256 25.25 -13.40 -0.72
CA LEU A 256 23.92 -12.82 -0.74
C LEU A 256 22.92 -13.96 -0.78
N LYS A 257 22.03 -14.05 0.21
CA LYS A 257 20.98 -15.08 0.25
C LYS A 257 19.68 -14.48 0.76
N ASN A 258 18.57 -15.16 0.45
CA ASN A 258 17.22 -14.71 0.79
C ASN A 258 16.98 -13.26 0.32
N VAL A 259 17.39 -12.98 -0.92
CA VAL A 259 17.09 -11.72 -1.59
C VAL A 259 16.54 -12.07 -2.96
N GLU A 260 15.22 -11.98 -3.09
CA GLU A 260 14.48 -12.48 -4.24
C GLU A 260 14.68 -11.59 -5.47
N VAL A 261 14.81 -10.28 -5.27
CA VAL A 261 14.86 -9.29 -6.34
C VAL A 261 16.20 -8.56 -6.38
N ILE A 262 16.95 -8.74 -7.46
CA ILE A 262 18.23 -8.08 -7.71
C ILE A 262 18.04 -7.00 -8.78
N ASN A 263 18.05 -5.73 -8.38
CA ASN A 263 17.99 -4.59 -9.30
C ASN A 263 19.41 -4.11 -9.62
N LEU A 264 19.77 -4.08 -10.90
CA LEU A 264 21.08 -3.64 -11.38
C LEU A 264 20.92 -2.44 -12.31
N THR A 265 21.53 -1.31 -11.95
CA THR A 265 21.49 -0.08 -12.76
C THR A 265 22.90 0.33 -13.17
N ASN A 266 23.19 0.34 -14.48
CA ASN A 266 24.48 0.85 -14.97
C ASN A 266 24.40 2.36 -15.20
N GLU A 267 24.92 3.12 -14.25
CA GLU A 267 24.98 4.58 -14.36
C GLU A 267 26.21 5.09 -15.12
N SER A 268 27.09 4.19 -15.56
CA SER A 268 28.26 4.53 -16.38
C SER A 268 27.97 4.38 -17.87
N VAL A 269 28.84 4.95 -18.71
CA VAL A 269 28.77 4.82 -20.18
C VAL A 269 29.53 3.60 -20.70
N ILE A 270 30.08 2.79 -19.81
CA ILE A 270 30.92 1.63 -20.13
C ILE A 270 30.11 0.35 -19.82
N PRO A 271 30.09 -0.65 -20.71
CA PRO A 271 29.50 -1.94 -20.40
C PRO A 271 30.17 -2.59 -19.18
N ARG A 272 29.37 -3.13 -18.27
CA ARG A 272 29.84 -3.78 -17.03
C ARG A 272 29.51 -5.25 -16.99
N THR A 273 30.23 -6.00 -16.17
CA THR A 273 29.92 -7.39 -15.85
C THR A 273 29.52 -7.53 -14.40
N PHE A 274 28.48 -8.32 -14.14
CA PHE A 274 28.03 -8.66 -12.80
C PHE A 274 27.94 -10.18 -12.66
N SER A 275 28.80 -10.75 -11.82
CA SER A 275 28.80 -12.18 -11.51
C SER A 275 27.86 -12.46 -10.35
N ALA A 276 26.94 -13.40 -10.53
CA ALA A 276 26.04 -13.90 -9.50
C ALA A 276 26.68 -14.98 -8.61
N LYS A 277 27.99 -15.17 -8.67
CA LYS A 277 28.69 -16.13 -7.80
C LYS A 277 28.49 -15.74 -6.34
N GLY A 278 27.98 -16.69 -5.54
CA GLY A 278 27.68 -16.51 -4.12
C GLY A 278 26.33 -15.83 -3.85
N ILE A 279 25.49 -15.68 -4.88
CA ILE A 279 24.09 -15.29 -4.75
C ILE A 279 23.22 -16.55 -4.73
N GLU A 280 22.42 -16.72 -3.69
CA GLU A 280 21.52 -17.85 -3.47
C GLU A 280 20.08 -17.34 -3.32
N GLY A 281 19.10 -18.07 -3.87
CA GLY A 281 17.67 -17.74 -3.70
C GLY A 281 17.13 -16.60 -4.57
N ALA A 282 17.98 -15.88 -5.33
CA ALA A 282 17.50 -14.84 -6.25
C ALA A 282 16.49 -15.40 -7.26
N GLN A 283 15.30 -14.79 -7.33
CA GLN A 283 14.22 -15.21 -8.22
C GLN A 283 14.12 -14.29 -9.44
N LYS A 284 14.61 -13.06 -9.32
CA LYS A 284 14.45 -12.03 -10.35
C LYS A 284 15.66 -11.13 -10.44
N TYR A 285 16.14 -10.92 -11.66
CA TYR A 285 17.12 -9.89 -11.99
C TYR A 285 16.46 -8.83 -12.88
N VAL A 286 16.45 -7.59 -12.41
CA VAL A 286 15.98 -6.44 -13.20
C VAL A 286 17.17 -5.57 -13.57
N ILE A 287 17.40 -5.40 -14.86
CA ILE A 287 18.60 -4.75 -15.39
C ILE A 287 18.18 -3.48 -16.11
N ASP A 288 18.57 -2.32 -15.57
CA ASP A 288 18.49 -1.06 -16.28
C ASP A 288 19.82 -0.77 -17.01
N ALA A 289 19.75 -0.87 -18.34
CA ALA A 289 20.87 -0.61 -19.25
C ALA A 289 20.72 0.71 -20.03
N SER A 290 20.06 1.71 -19.43
CA SER A 290 19.80 3.04 -20.01
C SER A 290 21.03 3.83 -20.43
N LYS A 291 22.21 3.55 -19.86
CA LYS A 291 23.47 4.19 -20.28
C LYS A 291 24.42 3.25 -20.99
N ALA A 292 24.59 2.02 -20.50
CA ALA A 292 25.37 0.97 -21.14
C ALA A 292 24.94 -0.42 -20.63
N ALA A 293 25.30 -1.47 -21.37
CA ALA A 293 24.93 -2.85 -21.04
C ALA A 293 25.50 -3.33 -19.70
N ILE A 294 24.79 -4.26 -19.04
CA ILE A 294 25.30 -5.10 -17.95
C ILE A 294 25.24 -6.54 -18.44
N ASN A 295 26.37 -7.22 -18.44
CA ASN A 295 26.46 -8.64 -18.78
C ASN A 295 26.47 -9.47 -17.50
N LEU A 296 25.58 -10.45 -17.41
CA LEU A 296 25.49 -11.34 -16.26
C LEU A 296 26.40 -12.56 -16.46
N SER A 297 27.00 -13.05 -15.38
CA SER A 297 27.73 -14.33 -15.36
C SER A 297 27.43 -15.12 -14.10
N ASP A 298 27.83 -16.39 -14.08
CA ASP A 298 27.76 -17.26 -12.89
C ASP A 298 26.36 -17.41 -12.27
N LEU A 299 25.31 -17.34 -13.09
CA LEU A 299 23.92 -17.53 -12.68
C LEU A 299 23.58 -19.00 -12.28
N GLY A 300 24.53 -19.92 -12.19
CA GLY A 300 24.24 -21.32 -11.80
C GLY A 300 23.05 -21.97 -12.55
N ASP A 301 22.31 -22.84 -11.85
CA ASP A 301 21.04 -23.45 -12.28
C ASP A 301 19.82 -22.55 -11.94
N LEU A 302 20.00 -21.22 -11.90
CA LEU A 302 18.93 -20.29 -11.54
C LEU A 302 17.73 -20.41 -12.49
N ASN A 303 16.56 -20.75 -11.94
CA ASN A 303 15.24 -20.52 -12.53
C ASN A 303 14.80 -19.05 -12.40
N ALA A 304 15.75 -18.11 -12.33
CA ALA A 304 15.44 -16.71 -12.14
C ALA A 304 14.97 -16.05 -13.44
N GLU A 305 13.97 -15.19 -13.31
CA GLU A 305 13.50 -14.35 -14.40
C GLU A 305 14.46 -13.17 -14.61
N ILE A 306 14.78 -12.87 -15.87
CA ILE A 306 15.67 -11.78 -16.23
C ILE A 306 14.90 -10.76 -17.06
N TYR A 307 14.78 -9.55 -16.51
CA TYR A 307 14.12 -8.42 -17.15
C TYR A 307 15.14 -7.37 -17.56
N LEU A 308 15.30 -7.19 -18.86
CA LEU A 308 16.13 -6.10 -19.42
C LEU A 308 15.26 -4.89 -19.74
N LYS A 309 15.61 -3.73 -19.19
CA LYS A 309 14.96 -2.46 -19.43
C LYS A 309 15.92 -1.47 -20.08
N ASN A 310 15.37 -0.61 -20.93
CA ASN A 310 16.00 0.62 -21.43
C ASN A 310 17.36 0.45 -22.12
N GLN A 311 17.71 -0.71 -22.69
CA GLN A 311 19.04 -0.91 -23.27
C GLN A 311 19.36 0.13 -24.35
N LYS A 312 20.27 1.06 -24.05
CA LYS A 312 20.62 2.15 -24.96
C LYS A 312 21.47 1.69 -26.14
N SER A 313 22.44 0.82 -25.88
CA SER A 313 23.37 0.30 -26.89
C SER A 313 24.11 -0.96 -26.41
N GLY A 314 24.84 -1.61 -27.32
CA GLY A 314 25.60 -2.84 -27.06
C GLY A 314 24.74 -4.10 -27.15
N THR A 315 25.33 -5.24 -26.75
CA THR A 315 24.65 -6.54 -26.69
C THR A 315 24.48 -6.94 -25.24
N PHE A 316 23.28 -7.35 -24.84
CA PHE A 316 23.06 -7.99 -23.55
C PHE A 316 23.59 -9.43 -23.61
N GLY A 317 24.52 -9.76 -22.72
CA GLY A 317 25.14 -11.08 -22.65
C GLY A 317 24.84 -11.79 -21.34
N ILE A 318 24.42 -13.05 -21.44
CA ILE A 318 24.47 -14.00 -20.35
C ILE A 318 25.68 -14.91 -20.59
N LEU A 319 26.72 -14.73 -19.79
CA LEU A 319 27.96 -15.48 -19.89
C LEU A 319 27.81 -16.80 -19.11
N ARG A 320 27.41 -17.86 -19.80
CA ARG A 320 27.47 -19.21 -19.24
C ARG A 320 28.91 -19.69 -19.19
N LYS A 321 29.41 -20.08 -18.02
CA LYS A 321 30.63 -20.90 -17.94
C LYS A 321 30.30 -22.26 -18.51
N TRP A 322 30.74 -22.52 -19.74
CA TRP A 322 30.74 -23.87 -20.30
C TRP A 322 31.56 -24.77 -19.38
N CYS A 323 30.94 -25.78 -18.78
CA CYS A 323 31.66 -26.86 -18.15
C CYS A 323 32.45 -27.58 -19.25
N ASN A 324 33.75 -27.30 -19.34
CA ASN A 324 34.71 -28.12 -20.07
C ASN A 324 34.81 -29.48 -19.38
N ARG A 325 33.86 -30.38 -19.62
CA ARG A 325 34.04 -31.81 -19.37
C ARG A 325 34.58 -32.43 -20.65
N TRP A 326 35.86 -32.15 -20.93
CA TRP A 326 36.61 -32.96 -21.88
C TRP A 326 36.83 -34.34 -21.25
N ASN A 327 36.22 -35.37 -21.83
CA ASN A 327 36.76 -36.72 -21.76
C ASN A 327 37.16 -37.11 -23.18
N PHE A 328 38.46 -37.08 -23.44
CA PHE A 328 39.06 -37.87 -24.50
C PHE A 328 38.93 -39.34 -24.12
N ARG A 329 38.17 -40.10 -24.90
CA ARG A 329 38.55 -41.40 -25.47
C ARG A 329 37.84 -41.60 -26.80
#